data_AF-A0A6A7Y013-F1
#
_entry.id   AF-A0A6A7Y013-F1
#
_cell.length_a   1.000
_cell.length_b   1.000
_cell.length_c   1.000
_cell.angle_alpha   90.00
_cell.angle_beta   90.00
_cell.angle_gamma   90.00
#
_symmetry.space_group_name_H-M   'P 1'
#
loop_
_entity.id
_entity.type
_entity.pdbx_description
1 polymer ?
#
loop_
_entity_poly.entity_id
_entity_poly.type
_entity_poly.pdbx_seq_one_letter_code
_entity_poly.pdbx_strand_id
1 'polypeptide(L)'
;MAPEAQTPPTDLHIEIETVAPLGGEAPPPLATPKLDVRIPAATATAYRVAAGDYIQIIDVDGKQCSDFLAFDAAALAAGEEYGLDPTTTRTLVGTATPGPGLHAKYFDARMRPLVEVVQDTVGRHDTFMLACTAKYYEDLGYPGHANCSDNFNKALEPFGIAARKGWPAINFFYNTAVDAHGAIVSDEPWSRPGDYVLVRALTDLVCASSSCADDIDPANAWEPTDIHLRVYDKSCNFPKGIAHRMTPDAEPRMTRESGFHPRTAALSRSFVEMNGFWLPHCFATSDPISEYWACRERAAIMDLSALRKFEVIGPDAEALMQRAITRDVRKIAVGQVTYTALCYDHGGMLDDGTVFRLGPNNFRLVCGNDYCGPWLRDLAAKHGLKAWVKSSTDQLHNIAVQGPKSREILKDIVRTPASQPTLAELKWFRFLVGRIGDGDGVPVVVSRTGYTGEIGYEIFCHPDHALVVWDSVWAAGEPHGLTPFGLGALDMVRIESGLVFAGFDFCDQTDPFEAGIGFTVPADKTDDYVGRDALARRRTNPHRKLVGLEIETNEAVGHGDPVFVGRPQVGQVTSAVRSPILKKTIALARVDVTSSEIGTAVEVGRLDGHQKRFAATIVRFPHFDPEKTRVRG
;
A
#
# COMPACT_ATOMS: atom_id res chain seq x y z
N MET A 1 -20.87 -27.58 -6.58
CA MET A 1 -20.99 -26.90 -5.27
C MET A 1 -22.43 -27.02 -4.82
N ALA A 2 -22.67 -27.48 -3.58
CA ALA A 2 -24.01 -27.52 -3.01
C ALA A 2 -24.49 -26.07 -2.70
N PRO A 3 -25.78 -25.73 -2.84
CA PRO A 3 -26.30 -24.38 -2.56
C PRO A 3 -26.04 -23.90 -1.11
N GLU A 4 -25.88 -24.84 -0.18
CA GLU A 4 -25.51 -24.60 1.22
C GLU A 4 -24.01 -24.40 1.46
N ALA A 5 -23.14 -24.71 0.50
CA ALA A 5 -21.72 -24.42 0.62
C ALA A 5 -21.51 -22.90 0.63
N GLN A 6 -20.75 -22.38 1.61
CA GLN A 6 -20.40 -20.95 1.70
C GLN A 6 -19.36 -20.54 0.64
N THR A 7 -19.59 -20.95 -0.60
CA THR A 7 -18.77 -20.63 -1.76
C THR A 7 -19.51 -19.54 -2.55
N PRO A 8 -19.40 -18.26 -2.15
CA PRO A 8 -19.74 -17.19 -3.10
C PRO A 8 -18.90 -17.40 -4.37
N PRO A 9 -19.35 -16.96 -5.56
CA PRO A 9 -18.48 -16.99 -6.72
C PRO A 9 -17.23 -16.17 -6.41
N THR A 10 -16.14 -16.89 -6.12
CA THR A 10 -14.77 -16.40 -6.02
C THR A 10 -14.06 -16.74 -7.32
N ASP A 11 -12.81 -16.29 -7.45
CA ASP A 11 -11.90 -16.78 -8.47
C ASP A 11 -11.97 -18.32 -8.54
N LEU A 12 -12.00 -18.86 -9.76
CA LEU A 12 -11.97 -20.30 -9.99
C LEU A 12 -10.58 -20.82 -9.59
N HIS A 13 -10.46 -21.44 -8.41
CA HIS A 13 -9.22 -22.08 -7.99
C HIS A 13 -9.15 -23.47 -8.62
N ILE A 14 -8.20 -23.67 -9.53
CA ILE A 14 -7.86 -24.98 -10.08
C ILE A 14 -6.58 -25.41 -9.40
N GLU A 15 -6.67 -26.41 -8.54
CA GLU A 15 -5.50 -27.05 -7.94
C GLU A 15 -5.12 -28.24 -8.82
N ILE A 16 -3.91 -28.19 -9.39
CA ILE A 16 -3.36 -29.27 -10.21
C ILE A 16 -2.28 -29.95 -9.37
N GLU A 17 -2.60 -31.10 -8.79
CA GLU A 17 -1.60 -31.96 -8.16
C GLU A 17 -0.79 -32.68 -9.25
N THR A 18 0.45 -32.26 -9.44
CA THR A 18 1.41 -32.97 -10.30
C THR A 18 2.11 -34.08 -9.52
N VAL A 19 2.28 -35.25 -10.15
CA VAL A 19 2.87 -36.46 -9.54
C VAL A 19 4.40 -36.32 -9.32
N ALA A 20 5.01 -35.24 -9.79
CA ALA A 20 6.42 -34.90 -9.62
C ALA A 20 6.58 -33.42 -9.21
N PRO A 21 7.65 -33.05 -8.46
CA PRO A 21 7.97 -31.66 -8.17
C PRO A 21 8.20 -30.88 -9.47
N LEU A 22 7.54 -29.73 -9.63
CA LEU A 22 7.69 -28.80 -10.76
C LEU A 22 8.98 -27.95 -10.67
N GLY A 23 10.04 -28.47 -10.05
CA GLY A 23 11.31 -27.76 -9.97
C GLY A 23 11.84 -27.44 -11.37
N GLY A 24 12.20 -26.19 -11.61
CA GLY A 24 12.84 -25.70 -12.83
C GLY A 24 11.90 -25.27 -13.96
N GLU A 25 10.56 -25.34 -13.82
CA GLU A 25 9.64 -24.85 -14.86
C GLU A 25 9.38 -23.34 -14.74
N ALA A 26 9.67 -22.60 -15.81
CA ALA A 26 9.32 -21.19 -15.86
C ALA A 26 7.81 -20.99 -16.11
N PRO A 27 7.19 -19.94 -15.54
CA PRO A 27 5.80 -19.61 -15.81
C PRO A 27 5.58 -19.33 -17.31
N PRO A 28 4.34 -19.41 -17.82
CA PRO A 28 4.02 -19.04 -19.19
C PRO A 28 4.57 -17.65 -19.56
N PRO A 29 5.11 -17.46 -20.79
CA PRO A 29 5.56 -16.14 -21.25
C PRO A 29 4.44 -15.08 -21.17
N LEU A 30 4.81 -13.86 -20.76
CA LEU A 30 3.86 -12.73 -20.71
C LEU A 30 3.41 -12.28 -22.11
N ALA A 31 4.26 -12.54 -23.12
CA ALA A 31 4.02 -12.36 -24.54
C ALA A 31 4.99 -13.29 -25.31
N THR A 32 5.00 -13.26 -26.64
CA THR A 32 6.02 -13.99 -27.41
C THR A 32 7.42 -13.40 -27.16
N PRO A 33 8.39 -14.17 -26.60
CA PRO A 33 9.73 -13.66 -26.34
C PRO A 33 10.58 -13.57 -27.61
N LYS A 34 11.45 -12.56 -27.69
CA LYS A 34 12.56 -12.46 -28.65
C LYS A 34 13.75 -13.34 -28.25
N LEU A 35 13.97 -13.47 -26.95
CA LEU A 35 15.00 -14.28 -26.33
C LEU A 35 14.36 -15.03 -25.17
N ASP A 36 14.66 -16.32 -25.08
CA ASP A 36 14.12 -17.20 -24.05
C ASP A 36 15.23 -18.18 -23.64
N VAL A 37 15.85 -17.94 -22.47
CA VAL A 37 17.12 -18.58 -22.07
C VAL A 37 17.07 -19.04 -20.62
N ARG A 38 17.56 -20.25 -20.38
CA ARG A 38 17.86 -20.80 -19.06
C ARG A 38 19.31 -20.49 -18.71
N ILE A 39 19.56 -19.90 -17.55
CA ILE A 39 20.89 -19.65 -16.99
C ILE A 39 21.12 -20.72 -15.91
N PRO A 40 21.98 -21.72 -16.16
CA PRO A 40 22.28 -22.76 -15.18
C PRO A 40 22.83 -22.18 -13.87
N ALA A 41 22.55 -22.84 -12.75
CA ALA A 41 23.12 -22.56 -11.45
C ALA A 41 24.64 -22.31 -11.53
N ALA A 42 25.13 -21.34 -10.77
CA ALA A 42 26.53 -20.94 -10.72
C ALA A 42 27.14 -20.52 -12.08
N THR A 43 26.33 -19.96 -13.01
CA THR A 43 26.81 -19.41 -14.29
C THR A 43 26.25 -18.01 -14.58
N ALA A 44 26.71 -17.38 -15.67
CA ALA A 44 26.17 -16.10 -16.14
C ALA A 44 26.08 -16.07 -17.66
N THR A 45 25.12 -15.31 -18.18
CA THR A 45 24.91 -15.11 -19.63
C THR A 45 24.81 -13.62 -19.95
N ALA A 46 25.48 -13.20 -21.01
CA ALA A 46 25.41 -11.85 -21.55
C ALA A 46 24.63 -11.80 -22.87
N TYR A 47 23.89 -10.71 -23.10
CA TYR A 47 22.95 -10.56 -24.20
C TYR A 47 22.76 -9.08 -24.56
N ARG A 48 22.26 -8.81 -25.78
CA ARG A 48 21.92 -7.45 -26.24
C ARG A 48 20.43 -7.21 -26.13
N VAL A 49 20.06 -5.99 -25.76
CA VAL A 49 18.66 -5.55 -25.62
C VAL A 49 18.52 -4.20 -26.31
N ALA A 50 17.53 -4.06 -27.19
CA ALA A 50 17.27 -2.79 -27.87
C ALA A 50 16.52 -1.81 -26.95
N ALA A 51 16.71 -0.52 -27.18
CA ALA A 51 15.96 0.52 -26.47
C ALA A 51 14.44 0.28 -26.57
N GLY A 52 13.78 0.28 -25.42
CA GLY A 52 12.34 0.06 -25.27
C GLY A 52 11.92 -1.39 -25.08
N ASP A 53 12.77 -2.38 -25.37
CA ASP A 53 12.49 -3.79 -25.12
C ASP A 53 12.46 -4.07 -23.61
N TYR A 54 11.80 -5.17 -23.22
CA TYR A 54 11.68 -5.57 -21.82
C TYR A 54 12.55 -6.78 -21.52
N ILE A 55 13.06 -6.87 -20.30
CA ILE A 55 13.88 -7.96 -19.78
C ILE A 55 13.14 -8.51 -18.56
N GLN A 56 12.81 -9.80 -18.58
CA GLN A 56 12.21 -10.51 -17.47
C GLN A 56 13.24 -11.47 -16.90
N ILE A 57 13.58 -11.31 -15.62
CA ILE A 57 14.44 -12.20 -14.86
C ILE A 57 13.55 -12.93 -13.87
N ILE A 58 13.54 -14.26 -13.94
CA ILE A 58 12.59 -15.11 -13.24
C ILE A 58 13.39 -16.11 -12.39
N ASP A 59 13.03 -16.17 -11.12
CA ASP A 59 13.43 -17.23 -10.21
C ASP A 59 12.45 -18.39 -10.37
N VAL A 60 12.89 -19.53 -10.90
CA VAL A 60 11.98 -20.63 -11.26
C VAL A 60 11.75 -21.63 -10.15
N ASP A 61 12.69 -21.73 -9.22
CA ASP A 61 12.62 -22.64 -8.07
C ASP A 61 12.33 -21.90 -6.77
N GLY A 62 12.34 -20.56 -6.81
CA GLY A 62 12.30 -19.74 -5.62
C GLY A 62 13.66 -19.72 -4.93
N LYS A 63 13.83 -18.74 -4.05
CA LYS A 63 15.03 -18.59 -3.22
C LYS A 63 16.37 -18.46 -3.97
N GLN A 64 16.38 -18.20 -5.27
CA GLN A 64 17.60 -18.03 -6.07
C GLN A 64 17.85 -16.56 -6.39
N CYS A 65 19.06 -16.08 -6.07
CA CYS A 65 19.49 -14.73 -6.40
C CYS A 65 20.00 -14.61 -7.84
N SER A 66 19.77 -13.44 -8.44
CA SER A 66 20.29 -13.09 -9.76
C SER A 66 20.91 -11.70 -9.75
N ASP A 67 22.24 -11.64 -9.83
CA ASP A 67 22.92 -10.39 -10.17
C ASP A 67 22.57 -9.96 -11.60
N PHE A 68 22.34 -8.67 -11.80
CA PHE A 68 22.02 -8.04 -13.08
C PHE A 68 22.95 -6.86 -13.36
N LEU A 69 23.53 -6.87 -14.56
CA LEU A 69 24.36 -5.82 -15.13
C LEU A 69 23.73 -5.32 -16.43
N ALA A 70 23.80 -4.01 -16.67
CA ALA A 70 23.44 -3.41 -17.94
C ALA A 70 24.39 -2.25 -18.24
N PHE A 71 24.82 -2.16 -19.49
CA PHE A 71 25.77 -1.18 -19.99
C PHE A 71 25.20 -0.47 -21.21
N ASP A 72 25.43 0.84 -21.31
CA ASP A 72 25.11 1.63 -22.50
C ASP A 72 25.91 1.08 -23.71
N ALA A 73 25.21 0.47 -24.67
CA ALA A 73 25.83 -0.19 -25.80
C ALA A 73 26.55 0.79 -26.75
N ALA A 74 26.06 2.02 -26.85
CA ALA A 74 26.69 3.05 -27.69
C ALA A 74 27.99 3.55 -27.05
N ALA A 75 27.99 3.72 -25.72
CA ALA A 75 29.20 4.06 -25.00
C ALA A 75 30.25 2.94 -25.06
N LEU A 76 29.82 1.68 -24.88
CA LEU A 76 30.71 0.52 -25.02
C LEU A 76 31.35 0.46 -26.43
N ALA A 77 30.58 0.73 -27.48
CA ALA A 77 31.10 0.80 -28.84
C ALA A 77 32.13 1.94 -29.04
N ALA A 78 32.07 2.98 -28.22
CA ALA A 78 33.04 4.07 -28.17
C ALA A 78 34.25 3.78 -27.25
N GLY A 79 34.30 2.60 -26.62
CA GLY A 79 35.36 2.21 -25.68
C GLY A 79 35.17 2.73 -24.26
N GLU A 80 33.96 3.17 -23.91
CA GLU A 80 33.62 3.67 -22.57
C GLU A 80 32.67 2.71 -21.84
N GLU A 81 33.03 2.28 -20.62
CA GLU A 81 32.23 1.34 -19.83
C GLU A 81 31.30 2.06 -18.85
N TYR A 82 30.12 2.46 -19.30
CA TYR A 82 29.06 2.99 -18.43
C TYR A 82 27.99 1.95 -18.16
N GLY A 83 28.16 1.24 -17.04
CA GLY A 83 27.20 0.28 -16.51
C GLY A 83 26.30 0.88 -15.42
N LEU A 84 25.32 0.10 -14.98
CA LEU A 84 24.53 0.39 -13.79
C LEU A 84 25.43 0.70 -12.59
N ASP A 85 25.07 1.76 -11.87
CA ASP A 85 25.76 2.23 -10.68
C ASP A 85 24.74 2.33 -9.52
N PRO A 86 24.77 1.38 -8.57
CA PRO A 86 23.83 1.35 -7.45
C PRO A 86 23.94 2.59 -6.57
N THR A 87 25.15 3.14 -6.40
CA THR A 87 25.40 4.34 -5.60
C THR A 87 24.68 5.56 -6.17
N THR A 88 24.90 5.83 -7.45
CA THR A 88 24.23 6.91 -8.20
C THR A 88 22.72 6.71 -8.21
N THR A 89 22.28 5.46 -8.39
CA THR A 89 20.86 5.12 -8.32
C THR A 89 20.25 5.51 -6.97
N ARG A 90 20.84 5.08 -5.86
CA ARG A 90 20.35 5.46 -4.51
C ARG A 90 20.42 6.97 -4.28
N THR A 91 21.46 7.65 -4.77
CA THR A 91 21.58 9.12 -4.67
C THR A 91 20.44 9.83 -5.38
N LEU A 92 20.06 9.39 -6.58
CA LEU A 92 19.03 10.06 -7.40
C LEU A 92 17.61 9.68 -6.99
N VAL A 93 17.41 8.43 -6.60
CA VAL A 93 16.09 7.87 -6.32
C VAL A 93 15.69 8.08 -4.86
N GLY A 94 16.65 8.08 -3.93
CA GLY A 94 16.39 8.22 -2.50
C GLY A 94 15.83 6.96 -1.83
N THR A 95 15.83 5.81 -2.52
CA THR A 95 15.37 4.52 -2.00
C THR A 95 16.47 3.47 -2.16
N ALA A 96 16.56 2.54 -1.20
CA ALA A 96 17.51 1.42 -1.28
C ALA A 96 17.18 0.45 -2.43
N THR A 97 15.89 0.20 -2.66
CA THR A 97 15.42 -0.76 -3.66
C THR A 97 14.42 -0.07 -4.60
N PRO A 98 14.91 0.51 -5.72
CA PRO A 98 14.04 1.03 -6.77
C PRO A 98 13.00 0.00 -7.22
N GLY A 99 11.75 0.40 -7.30
CA GLY A 99 10.61 -0.46 -7.67
C GLY A 99 9.61 0.28 -8.57
N PRO A 100 8.63 -0.43 -9.16
CA PRO A 100 7.64 0.17 -10.06
C PRO A 100 6.97 1.41 -9.47
N GLY A 101 6.80 2.46 -10.28
CA GLY A 101 6.18 3.72 -9.86
C GLY A 101 7.14 4.91 -9.94
N LEU A 102 7.14 5.76 -8.90
CA LEU A 102 7.94 6.99 -8.82
C LEU A 102 9.45 6.75 -8.88
N HIS A 103 9.89 5.69 -8.21
CA HIS A 103 11.29 5.41 -7.90
C HIS A 103 11.81 4.23 -8.72
N ALA A 104 11.44 4.15 -10.00
CA ALA A 104 11.56 2.94 -10.81
C ALA A 104 12.85 2.80 -11.63
N LYS A 105 13.78 3.75 -11.60
CA LYS A 105 14.91 3.77 -12.55
C LYS A 105 16.23 3.39 -11.89
N TYR A 106 17.05 2.65 -12.63
CA TYR A 106 18.47 2.47 -12.32
C TYR A 106 19.34 3.27 -13.29
N PHE A 107 20.42 3.84 -12.77
CA PHE A 107 21.25 4.84 -13.44
C PHE A 107 22.70 4.37 -13.57
N ASP A 108 23.41 4.88 -14.56
CA ASP A 108 24.87 4.77 -14.66
C ASP A 108 25.59 5.87 -13.86
N ALA A 109 26.92 5.80 -13.82
CA ALA A 109 27.77 6.79 -13.13
C ALA A 109 27.69 8.21 -13.74
N ARG A 110 27.09 8.40 -14.92
CA ARG A 110 26.81 9.71 -15.53
C ARG A 110 25.43 10.24 -15.16
N MET A 111 24.73 9.57 -14.24
CA MET A 111 23.34 9.87 -13.86
C MET A 111 22.35 9.70 -15.01
N ARG A 112 22.66 8.86 -16.01
CA ARG A 112 21.74 8.53 -17.12
C ARG A 112 20.98 7.25 -16.78
N PRO A 113 19.65 7.22 -16.95
CA PRO A 113 18.87 6.04 -16.64
C PRO A 113 19.07 4.98 -17.74
N LEU A 114 19.41 3.75 -17.36
CA LEU A 114 19.60 2.63 -18.29
C LEU A 114 18.37 1.72 -18.35
N VAL A 115 17.73 1.47 -17.21
CA VAL A 115 16.52 0.64 -17.13
C VAL A 115 15.46 1.24 -16.21
N GLU A 116 14.20 0.90 -16.47
CA GLU A 116 13.04 1.20 -15.62
C GLU A 116 12.37 -0.10 -15.16
N VAL A 117 12.15 -0.28 -13.86
CA VAL A 117 11.39 -1.41 -13.30
C VAL A 117 9.91 -1.21 -13.63
N VAL A 118 9.35 -2.20 -14.33
CA VAL A 118 7.95 -2.21 -14.76
C VAL A 118 7.13 -3.08 -13.84
N GLN A 119 7.58 -4.30 -13.57
CA GLN A 119 6.93 -5.21 -12.63
C GLN A 119 7.94 -5.81 -11.66
N ASP A 120 7.52 -5.99 -10.42
CA ASP A 120 8.29 -6.64 -9.37
C ASP A 120 7.34 -7.48 -8.53
N THR A 121 7.55 -8.81 -8.52
CA THR A 121 6.70 -9.73 -7.76
C THR A 121 7.25 -10.07 -6.37
N VAL A 122 8.40 -9.52 -5.98
CA VAL A 122 9.12 -9.87 -4.75
C VAL A 122 9.26 -8.67 -3.82
N GLY A 123 9.62 -7.49 -4.35
CA GLY A 123 9.74 -6.25 -3.58
C GLY A 123 11.00 -6.15 -2.70
N ARG A 124 11.86 -7.18 -2.72
CA ARG A 124 13.06 -7.29 -1.88
C ARG A 124 14.27 -7.71 -2.71
N HIS A 125 15.26 -6.82 -2.76
CA HIS A 125 16.44 -6.92 -3.63
C HIS A 125 17.66 -6.33 -2.92
N ASP A 126 18.86 -6.70 -3.37
CA ASP A 126 20.10 -6.07 -2.94
C ASP A 126 20.60 -5.05 -3.97
N THR A 127 20.92 -3.85 -3.47
CA THR A 127 21.66 -2.85 -4.23
C THR A 127 22.91 -2.38 -3.48
N PHE A 128 23.21 -2.93 -2.30
CA PHE A 128 24.27 -2.46 -1.42
C PHE A 128 25.60 -3.14 -1.72
N MET A 129 25.55 -4.44 -1.97
CA MET A 129 26.72 -5.29 -2.03
C MET A 129 27.19 -5.47 -3.48
N LEU A 130 28.34 -6.14 -3.63
CA LEU A 130 28.83 -6.59 -4.92
C LEU A 130 28.24 -7.97 -5.21
N ALA A 131 28.18 -8.33 -6.49
CA ALA A 131 28.07 -9.72 -6.89
C ALA A 131 29.17 -10.54 -6.19
N CYS A 132 28.88 -11.79 -5.80
CA CYS A 132 29.84 -12.59 -5.03
C CYS A 132 31.19 -12.73 -5.77
N THR A 133 32.28 -12.81 -5.00
CA THR A 133 33.66 -12.68 -5.50
C THR A 133 34.52 -13.83 -5.01
N ALA A 134 35.62 -14.15 -5.70
CA ALA A 134 36.59 -15.14 -5.22
C ALA A 134 37.09 -14.81 -3.80
N LYS A 135 37.38 -13.53 -3.51
CA LYS A 135 37.83 -13.09 -2.19
C LYS A 135 36.81 -13.38 -1.09
N TYR A 136 35.52 -13.19 -1.38
CA TYR A 136 34.43 -13.46 -0.42
C TYR A 136 34.51 -14.90 0.11
N TYR A 137 34.61 -15.86 -0.81
CA TYR A 137 34.71 -17.28 -0.48
C TYR A 137 36.07 -17.66 0.12
N GLU A 138 37.17 -17.13 -0.41
CA GLU A 138 38.52 -17.39 0.10
C GLU A 138 38.70 -16.95 1.56
N ASP A 139 38.20 -15.77 1.92
CA ASP A 139 38.27 -15.26 3.30
C ASP A 139 37.44 -16.11 4.28
N LEU A 140 36.41 -16.80 3.78
CA LEU A 140 35.57 -17.73 4.54
C LEU A 140 36.10 -19.18 4.53
N GLY A 141 37.22 -19.44 3.84
CA GLY A 141 37.89 -20.75 3.81
C GLY A 141 37.49 -21.65 2.63
N TYR A 142 36.86 -21.10 1.59
CA TYR A 142 36.41 -21.81 0.39
C TYR A 142 37.19 -21.36 -0.87
N PRO A 143 38.50 -21.65 -0.97
CA PRO A 143 39.30 -21.26 -2.14
C PRO A 143 38.86 -22.00 -3.40
N GLY A 144 38.77 -21.28 -4.52
CA GLY A 144 38.36 -21.85 -5.82
C GLY A 144 36.86 -22.03 -6.00
N HIS A 145 36.05 -21.55 -5.04
CA HIS A 145 34.60 -21.54 -5.17
C HIS A 145 34.12 -20.73 -6.39
N ALA A 146 33.07 -21.21 -7.05
CA ALA A 146 32.46 -20.47 -8.15
C ALA A 146 31.86 -19.15 -7.64
N ASN A 147 31.91 -18.10 -8.46
CA ASN A 147 31.40 -16.79 -8.05
C ASN A 147 30.88 -16.00 -9.26
N CYS A 148 29.88 -15.15 -9.01
CA CYS A 148 29.22 -14.35 -10.03
C CYS A 148 30.19 -13.41 -10.73
N SER A 149 31.16 -12.83 -10.00
CA SER A 149 32.06 -11.85 -10.60
C SER A 149 32.95 -12.45 -11.69
N ASP A 150 33.51 -13.63 -11.45
CA ASP A 150 34.30 -14.37 -12.44
C ASP A 150 33.43 -14.91 -13.58
N ASN A 151 32.19 -15.33 -13.26
CA ASN A 151 31.22 -15.73 -14.28
C ASN A 151 30.87 -14.58 -15.23
N PHE A 152 30.66 -13.37 -14.70
CA PHE A 152 30.46 -12.18 -15.51
C PHE A 152 31.66 -11.81 -16.35
N ASN A 153 32.88 -11.90 -15.79
CA ASN A 153 34.10 -11.64 -16.56
C ASN A 153 34.16 -12.51 -17.82
N LYS A 154 33.85 -13.81 -17.70
CA LYS A 154 33.78 -14.74 -18.84
C LYS A 154 32.64 -14.40 -19.80
N ALA A 155 31.45 -14.11 -19.27
CA ALA A 155 30.26 -13.83 -20.10
C ALA A 155 30.38 -12.51 -20.88
N LEU A 156 31.05 -11.51 -20.32
CA LEU A 156 31.19 -10.17 -20.88
C LEU A 156 32.45 -9.98 -21.75
N GLU A 157 33.43 -10.89 -21.68
CA GLU A 157 34.65 -10.86 -22.52
C GLU A 157 34.35 -10.69 -24.02
N PRO A 158 33.35 -11.39 -24.63
CA PRO A 158 33.02 -11.21 -26.05
C PRO A 158 32.50 -9.81 -26.41
N PHE A 159 32.11 -9.01 -25.43
CA PHE A 159 31.64 -7.64 -25.59
C PHE A 159 32.76 -6.60 -25.35
N GLY A 160 33.98 -7.05 -25.06
CA GLY A 160 35.14 -6.18 -24.84
C GLY A 160 35.09 -5.42 -23.51
N ILE A 161 34.29 -5.87 -22.55
CA ILE A 161 34.20 -5.26 -21.22
C ILE A 161 35.32 -5.84 -20.34
N ALA A 162 36.07 -4.96 -19.68
CA ALA A 162 37.20 -5.33 -18.85
C ALA A 162 36.77 -6.14 -17.62
N ALA A 163 37.54 -7.19 -17.31
CA ALA A 163 37.32 -8.00 -16.13
C ALA A 163 37.49 -7.20 -14.83
N ARG A 164 36.66 -7.49 -13.82
CA ARG A 164 36.70 -6.85 -12.49
C ARG A 164 36.74 -7.91 -11.40
N LYS A 165 37.38 -7.57 -10.27
CA LYS A 165 37.42 -8.46 -9.09
C LYS A 165 36.09 -8.58 -8.36
N GLY A 166 35.21 -7.59 -8.56
CA GLY A 166 33.87 -7.53 -7.99
C GLY A 166 33.01 -6.57 -8.79
N TRP A 167 31.78 -6.97 -9.07
CA TRP A 167 30.84 -6.18 -9.86
C TRP A 167 29.80 -5.50 -8.97
N PRO A 168 29.60 -4.17 -9.08
CA PRO A 168 28.50 -3.48 -8.41
C PRO A 168 27.20 -3.75 -9.18
N ALA A 169 26.63 -4.94 -8.98
CA ALA A 169 25.42 -5.38 -9.65
C ALA A 169 24.17 -4.91 -8.92
N ILE A 170 23.04 -4.93 -9.63
CA ILE A 170 21.72 -4.94 -8.99
C ILE A 170 21.37 -6.41 -8.80
N ASN A 171 21.25 -6.86 -7.56
CA ASN A 171 20.97 -8.26 -7.29
C ASN A 171 19.48 -8.45 -6.98
N PHE A 172 18.77 -9.02 -7.94
CA PHE A 172 17.37 -9.34 -7.79
C PHE A 172 17.18 -10.56 -6.90
N PHE A 173 16.10 -10.50 -6.12
CA PHE A 173 15.68 -11.49 -5.12
C PHE A 173 16.51 -11.51 -3.83
N TYR A 174 17.77 -11.06 -3.85
CA TYR A 174 18.60 -11.13 -2.65
C TYR A 174 18.06 -10.30 -1.48
N ASN A 175 17.82 -10.97 -0.36
CA ASN A 175 17.23 -10.38 0.83
C ASN A 175 18.31 -9.77 1.73
N THR A 176 18.70 -8.52 1.43
CA THR A 176 19.64 -7.75 2.26
C THR A 176 18.98 -6.54 2.93
N ALA A 177 19.46 -6.16 4.12
CA ALA A 177 19.01 -4.98 4.85
C ALA A 177 20.17 -4.28 5.57
N VAL A 178 19.94 -3.03 5.98
CA VAL A 178 20.72 -2.37 7.03
C VAL A 178 19.86 -2.35 8.29
N ASP A 179 20.33 -2.98 9.35
CA ASP A 179 19.59 -3.07 10.61
C ASP A 179 19.68 -1.76 11.43
N ALA A 180 19.01 -1.74 12.60
CA ALA A 180 19.00 -0.58 13.49
C ALA A 180 20.39 -0.24 14.10
N HIS A 181 21.36 -1.14 14.00
CA HIS A 181 22.74 -0.97 14.44
C HIS A 181 23.69 -0.58 13.30
N GLY A 182 23.17 -0.46 12.07
CA GLY A 182 23.95 -0.13 10.89
C GLY A 182 24.70 -1.33 10.29
N ALA A 183 24.40 -2.56 10.72
CA ALA A 183 24.97 -3.75 10.13
C ALA A 183 24.23 -4.12 8.84
N ILE A 184 24.98 -4.51 7.81
CA ILE A 184 24.41 -5.15 6.63
C ILE A 184 24.11 -6.61 7.00
N VAL A 185 22.86 -7.00 6.84
CA VAL A 185 22.37 -8.37 7.09
C VAL A 185 21.85 -8.97 5.80
N SER A 186 22.00 -10.28 5.65
CA SER A 186 21.39 -11.10 4.61
C SER A 186 20.61 -12.25 5.22
N ASP A 187 19.60 -12.73 4.51
CA ASP A 187 18.74 -13.85 4.89
C ASP A 187 18.24 -14.55 3.61
N GLU A 188 17.50 -15.66 3.77
CA GLU A 188 16.91 -16.38 2.63
C GLU A 188 16.06 -15.42 1.76
N PRO A 189 16.16 -15.51 0.42
CA PRO A 189 15.32 -14.73 -0.46
C PRO A 189 13.84 -15.03 -0.26
N TRP A 190 13.00 -14.02 -0.49
CA TRP A 190 11.54 -14.15 -0.38
C TRP A 190 10.86 -14.61 -1.67
N SER A 191 11.63 -14.72 -2.77
CA SER A 191 11.13 -15.19 -4.06
C SER A 191 10.60 -16.62 -3.96
N ARG A 192 9.47 -16.86 -4.62
CA ARG A 192 8.85 -18.16 -4.81
C ARG A 192 9.08 -18.64 -6.25
N PRO A 193 8.87 -19.95 -6.53
CA PRO A 193 8.85 -20.45 -7.90
C PRO A 193 7.99 -19.57 -8.82
N GLY A 194 8.61 -19.05 -9.88
CA GLY A 194 7.98 -18.21 -10.88
C GLY A 194 7.93 -16.71 -10.57
N ASP A 195 8.41 -16.26 -9.41
CA ASP A 195 8.55 -14.84 -9.11
C ASP A 195 9.58 -14.18 -10.05
N TYR A 196 9.37 -12.92 -10.38
CA TYR A 196 10.17 -12.22 -11.39
C TYR A 196 10.26 -10.71 -11.18
N VAL A 197 11.27 -10.14 -11.83
CA VAL A 197 11.38 -8.70 -12.08
C VAL A 197 11.35 -8.46 -13.58
N LEU A 198 10.50 -7.54 -14.02
CA LEU A 198 10.41 -7.09 -15.41
C LEU A 198 10.93 -5.65 -15.49
N VAL A 199 12.01 -5.44 -16.23
CA VAL A 199 12.57 -4.10 -16.49
C VAL A 199 12.46 -3.74 -17.95
N ARG A 200 12.39 -2.44 -18.26
CA ARG A 200 12.41 -1.90 -19.62
C ARG A 200 13.74 -1.22 -19.89
N ALA A 201 14.37 -1.53 -21.01
CA ALA A 201 15.57 -0.84 -21.47
C ALA A 201 15.23 0.58 -21.93
N LEU A 202 15.97 1.58 -21.43
CA LEU A 202 15.78 3.00 -21.78
C LEU A 202 16.74 3.49 -22.87
N THR A 203 17.77 2.70 -23.15
CA THR A 203 18.73 2.86 -24.26
C THR A 203 19.06 1.48 -24.83
N ASP A 204 19.87 1.40 -25.87
CA ASP A 204 20.42 0.12 -26.33
C ASP A 204 21.44 -0.39 -25.30
N LEU A 205 21.31 -1.64 -24.89
CA LEU A 205 22.08 -2.21 -23.79
C LEU A 205 22.84 -3.47 -24.20
N VAL A 206 24.02 -3.63 -23.61
CA VAL A 206 24.61 -4.95 -23.36
C VAL A 206 24.29 -5.29 -21.90
N CYS A 207 23.60 -6.40 -21.67
CA CYS A 207 23.21 -6.85 -20.35
C CYS A 207 23.90 -8.16 -20.01
N ALA A 208 24.01 -8.46 -18.71
CA ALA A 208 24.31 -9.79 -18.23
C ALA A 208 23.51 -10.11 -16.97
N SER A 209 23.05 -11.34 -16.88
CA SER A 209 22.40 -11.89 -15.68
C SER A 209 23.13 -13.15 -15.23
N SER A 210 23.14 -13.41 -13.93
CA SER A 210 23.73 -14.62 -13.36
C SER A 210 22.66 -15.50 -12.71
N SER A 211 22.96 -16.79 -12.56
CA SER A 211 22.43 -17.55 -11.44
C SER A 211 23.53 -17.67 -10.39
N CYS A 212 23.30 -17.09 -9.21
CA CYS A 212 24.28 -17.01 -8.14
C CYS A 212 24.77 -18.40 -7.71
N ALA A 213 26.06 -18.50 -7.43
CA ALA A 213 26.72 -19.76 -7.03
C ALA A 213 26.72 -19.99 -5.51
N ASP A 214 26.27 -19.02 -4.72
CA ASP A 214 26.50 -19.01 -3.27
C ASP A 214 25.69 -20.07 -2.55
N ASP A 215 26.39 -21.02 -1.93
CA ASP A 215 25.83 -22.13 -1.17
C ASP A 215 26.39 -22.20 0.26
N ILE A 216 27.17 -21.20 0.69
CA ILE A 216 27.80 -21.18 2.01
C ILE A 216 27.04 -20.33 3.03
N ASP A 217 26.03 -19.58 2.58
CA ASP A 217 25.19 -18.72 3.39
C ASP A 217 23.72 -18.70 2.89
N PRO A 218 22.80 -17.97 3.56
CA PRO A 218 21.38 -17.97 3.20
C PRO A 218 21.04 -17.42 1.79
N ALA A 219 21.96 -16.80 1.05
CA ALA A 219 21.70 -16.07 -0.18
C ALA A 219 20.92 -16.86 -1.23
N ASN A 220 21.18 -18.17 -1.37
CA ASN A 220 20.37 -19.04 -2.23
C ASN A 220 19.72 -20.18 -1.43
N ALA A 221 19.41 -19.94 -0.16
CA ALA A 221 18.97 -20.96 0.79
C ALA A 221 19.87 -22.22 0.78
N TRP A 222 21.18 -22.02 0.63
CA TRP A 222 22.20 -23.07 0.52
C TRP A 222 22.04 -24.05 -0.65
N GLU A 223 21.15 -23.78 -1.60
CA GLU A 223 20.88 -24.64 -2.77
C GLU A 223 20.76 -23.79 -4.04
N PRO A 224 21.89 -23.52 -4.75
CA PRO A 224 21.85 -22.81 -6.01
C PRO A 224 21.03 -23.55 -7.08
N THR A 225 20.05 -22.85 -7.65
CA THR A 225 19.18 -23.32 -8.73
C THR A 225 19.34 -22.45 -9.99
N ASP A 226 18.48 -22.63 -10.98
CA ASP A 226 18.60 -21.92 -12.25
C ASP A 226 17.81 -20.60 -12.27
N ILE A 227 18.26 -19.64 -13.07
CA ILE A 227 17.49 -18.44 -13.40
C ILE A 227 16.95 -18.55 -14.83
N HIS A 228 15.74 -18.05 -15.07
CA HIS A 228 15.19 -17.93 -16.42
C HIS A 228 15.17 -16.48 -16.87
N LEU A 229 15.55 -16.24 -18.12
CA LEU A 229 15.62 -14.92 -18.72
C LEU A 229 14.78 -14.87 -19.99
N ARG A 230 13.92 -13.85 -20.08
CA ARG A 230 13.20 -13.52 -21.33
C ARG A 230 13.42 -12.08 -21.74
N VAL A 231 13.44 -11.84 -23.05
CA VAL A 231 13.40 -10.49 -23.64
C VAL A 231 12.15 -10.35 -24.50
N TYR A 232 11.39 -9.28 -24.33
CA TYR A 232 10.18 -8.99 -25.10
C TYR A 232 10.34 -7.73 -25.95
N ASP A 233 9.69 -7.71 -27.11
CA ASP A 233 9.71 -6.55 -28.00
C ASP A 233 9.04 -5.32 -27.35
N LYS A 234 9.58 -4.13 -27.63
CA LYS A 234 9.02 -2.83 -27.21
C LYS A 234 7.56 -2.57 -27.63
N SER A 235 7.02 -3.29 -28.61
CA SER A 235 5.60 -3.25 -28.97
C SER A 235 4.69 -3.93 -27.94
N CYS A 236 5.24 -4.74 -27.04
CA CYS A 236 4.51 -5.26 -25.90
C CYS A 236 4.13 -4.12 -24.95
N ASN A 237 2.94 -4.23 -24.36
CA ASN A 237 2.46 -3.28 -23.36
C ASN A 237 2.23 -4.01 -22.05
N PHE A 238 3.19 -3.91 -21.12
CA PHE A 238 3.08 -4.49 -19.79
C PHE A 238 2.73 -3.37 -18.80
N PRO A 239 1.61 -3.50 -18.07
CA PRO A 239 1.24 -2.52 -17.05
C PRO A 239 2.27 -2.54 -15.92
N LYS A 240 2.51 -1.36 -15.34
CA LYS A 240 3.31 -1.28 -14.11
C LYS A 240 2.58 -2.01 -12.98
N GLY A 241 3.30 -2.75 -12.15
CA GLY A 241 2.66 -3.44 -11.04
C GLY A 241 3.64 -3.97 -10.01
N ILE A 242 3.21 -4.00 -8.76
CA ILE A 242 3.91 -4.66 -7.67
C ILE A 242 3.02 -5.83 -7.23
N ALA A 243 3.60 -7.01 -6.98
CA ALA A 243 2.80 -8.09 -6.41
C ALA A 243 2.48 -7.79 -4.94
N HIS A 244 1.22 -7.99 -4.59
CA HIS A 244 0.75 -8.04 -3.21
C HIS A 244 0.12 -9.41 -2.96
N ARG A 245 0.47 -10.03 -1.83
CA ARG A 245 -0.17 -11.26 -1.35
C ARG A 245 -1.08 -10.92 -0.18
N MET A 246 -2.34 -11.34 -0.29
CA MET A 246 -3.37 -11.10 0.74
C MET A 246 -3.04 -11.80 2.06
N THR A 247 -2.55 -13.04 1.97
CA THR A 247 -2.02 -13.82 3.09
C THR A 247 -0.65 -14.36 2.70
N PRO A 248 0.18 -14.84 3.64
CA PRO A 248 1.46 -15.46 3.31
C PRO A 248 1.31 -16.52 2.21
N ASP A 249 0.29 -17.38 2.26
CA ASP A 249 0.14 -18.47 1.29
C ASP A 249 -0.68 -18.10 0.05
N ALA A 250 -1.14 -16.85 -0.09
CA ALA A 250 -1.93 -16.43 -1.24
C ALA A 250 -1.08 -16.27 -2.51
N GLU A 251 -1.70 -16.54 -3.66
CA GLU A 251 -1.16 -16.16 -4.97
C GLU A 251 -0.92 -14.64 -5.06
N PRO A 252 0.16 -14.21 -5.73
CA PRO A 252 0.46 -12.80 -5.88
C PRO A 252 -0.58 -12.14 -6.80
N ARG A 253 -1.09 -10.98 -6.39
CA ARG A 253 -1.94 -10.14 -7.21
C ARG A 253 -1.19 -8.86 -7.56
N MET A 254 -1.05 -8.59 -8.84
CA MET A 254 -0.38 -7.38 -9.31
C MET A 254 -1.22 -6.14 -8.99
N THR A 255 -0.54 -5.05 -8.60
CA THR A 255 -1.15 -3.73 -8.55
C THR A 255 -1.83 -3.41 -9.86
N ARG A 256 -3.04 -2.85 -9.78
CA ARG A 256 -3.86 -2.52 -10.93
C ARG A 256 -4.35 -1.08 -10.88
N GLU A 257 -4.92 -0.67 -11.99
CA GLU A 257 -5.56 0.64 -12.15
C GLU A 257 -7.02 0.57 -11.69
N SER A 258 -7.52 1.68 -11.13
CA SER A 258 -8.95 1.84 -10.88
C SER A 258 -9.69 2.25 -12.16
N GLY A 259 -11.02 2.12 -12.22
CA GLY A 259 -11.84 2.72 -13.27
C GLY A 259 -11.71 4.25 -13.38
N PHE A 260 -11.24 4.95 -12.34
CA PHE A 260 -10.97 6.39 -12.40
C PHE A 260 -9.55 6.72 -12.86
N HIS A 261 -8.66 5.73 -12.93
CA HIS A 261 -7.25 5.90 -13.27
C HIS A 261 -7.02 6.67 -14.58
N PRO A 262 -7.79 6.44 -15.68
CA PRO A 262 -7.59 7.20 -16.91
C PRO A 262 -7.76 8.72 -16.73
N ARG A 263 -8.54 9.19 -15.75
CA ARG A 263 -8.70 10.61 -15.44
C ARG A 263 -7.61 11.10 -14.49
N THR A 264 -7.27 10.34 -13.45
CA THR A 264 -6.21 10.73 -12.53
C THR A 264 -4.84 10.73 -13.20
N ALA A 265 -4.57 9.80 -14.13
CA ALA A 265 -3.31 9.71 -14.88
C ALA A 265 -3.14 10.82 -15.93
N ALA A 266 -4.25 11.42 -16.38
CA ALA A 266 -4.19 12.62 -17.20
C ALA A 266 -3.74 13.86 -16.40
N LEU A 267 -3.95 13.85 -15.08
CA LEU A 267 -3.70 14.98 -14.18
C LEU A 267 -2.45 14.78 -13.29
N SER A 268 -1.96 13.55 -13.16
CA SER A 268 -0.83 13.20 -12.30
C SER A 268 0.18 12.34 -13.03
N ARG A 269 1.45 12.50 -12.63
CA ARG A 269 2.54 11.56 -12.94
C ARG A 269 3.09 10.90 -11.68
N SER A 270 2.50 11.20 -10.54
CA SER A 270 2.97 10.82 -9.20
C SER A 270 1.98 9.83 -8.58
N PHE A 271 2.29 8.55 -8.75
CA PHE A 271 1.46 7.45 -8.27
C PHE A 271 2.20 6.64 -7.22
N VAL A 272 1.47 6.20 -6.22
CA VAL A 272 1.92 5.23 -5.22
C VAL A 272 0.99 4.04 -5.21
N GLU A 273 1.56 2.90 -4.82
CA GLU A 273 0.84 1.66 -4.58
C GLU A 273 0.09 1.79 -3.24
N MET A 274 -1.19 1.46 -3.24
CA MET A 274 -1.97 1.32 -2.01
C MET A 274 -2.94 0.14 -2.14
N ASN A 275 -2.69 -0.93 -1.39
CA ASN A 275 -3.55 -2.11 -1.29
C ASN A 275 -3.92 -2.71 -2.67
N GLY A 276 -2.95 -2.91 -3.55
CA GLY A 276 -3.12 -3.45 -4.90
C GLY A 276 -3.63 -2.45 -5.94
N PHE A 277 -3.65 -1.14 -5.67
CA PHE A 277 -4.09 -0.11 -6.64
C PHE A 277 -3.09 1.04 -6.80
N TRP A 278 -2.99 1.56 -8.03
CA TRP A 278 -2.26 2.79 -8.33
C TRP A 278 -3.11 4.03 -8.02
N LEU A 279 -2.73 4.78 -6.99
CA LEU A 279 -3.40 6.03 -6.60
C LEU A 279 -2.46 7.24 -6.66
N PRO A 280 -3.00 8.44 -6.98
CA PRO A 280 -2.20 9.64 -7.07
C PRO A 280 -1.73 10.11 -5.68
N HIS A 281 -0.41 10.29 -5.52
CA HIS A 281 0.15 10.91 -4.32
C HIS A 281 -0.07 12.43 -4.32
N CYS A 282 0.11 13.06 -5.48
CA CYS A 282 -0.16 14.46 -5.75
C CYS A 282 -0.44 14.66 -7.24
N PHE A 283 -0.89 15.85 -7.64
CA PHE A 283 -1.21 16.17 -9.02
C PHE A 283 -0.24 17.20 -9.62
N ALA A 284 -0.07 17.18 -10.95
CA ALA A 284 0.87 18.08 -11.62
C ALA A 284 0.37 19.54 -11.65
N THR A 285 -0.95 19.72 -11.62
CA THR A 285 -1.61 21.03 -11.68
C THR A 285 -1.86 21.66 -10.32
N SER A 286 -1.65 20.92 -9.23
CA SER A 286 -1.87 21.35 -7.85
C SER A 286 -0.93 20.58 -6.93
N ASP A 287 -0.03 21.27 -6.23
CA ASP A 287 0.82 20.62 -5.22
C ASP A 287 0.00 20.21 -3.98
N PRO A 288 0.52 19.34 -3.09
CA PRO A 288 -0.22 18.90 -1.90
C PRO A 288 -0.78 20.03 -1.03
N ILE A 289 -0.11 21.20 -1.00
CA ILE A 289 -0.57 22.36 -0.23
C ILE A 289 -1.77 23.04 -0.90
N SER A 290 -1.75 23.17 -2.22
CA SER A 290 -2.85 23.71 -3.01
C SER A 290 -4.09 22.80 -2.95
N GLU A 291 -3.87 21.49 -3.03
CA GLU A 291 -4.89 20.44 -2.85
C GLU A 291 -5.52 20.52 -1.44
N TYR A 292 -4.68 20.69 -0.41
CA TYR A 292 -5.11 20.90 0.98
C TYR A 292 -6.04 22.11 1.11
N TRP A 293 -5.66 23.27 0.58
CA TRP A 293 -6.49 24.48 0.65
C TRP A 293 -7.78 24.34 -0.16
N ALA A 294 -7.76 23.62 -1.28
CA ALA A 294 -8.98 23.30 -2.01
C ALA A 294 -9.97 22.49 -1.17
N CYS A 295 -9.51 21.45 -0.47
CA CYS A 295 -10.34 20.67 0.43
C CYS A 295 -10.90 21.52 1.58
N ARG A 296 -10.07 22.38 2.18
CA ARG A 296 -10.46 23.24 3.32
C ARG A 296 -11.40 24.38 2.94
N GLU A 297 -11.30 24.94 1.74
CA GLU A 297 -12.01 26.19 1.41
C GLU A 297 -13.08 26.01 0.34
N ARG A 298 -12.98 24.96 -0.49
CA ARG A 298 -13.84 24.74 -1.66
C ARG A 298 -14.33 23.29 -1.71
N ALA A 299 -13.81 22.49 -2.63
CA ALA A 299 -14.03 21.07 -2.71
C ALA A 299 -12.82 20.41 -3.38
N ALA A 300 -12.57 19.15 -3.03
CA ALA A 300 -11.56 18.32 -3.63
C ALA A 300 -12.13 16.93 -3.97
N ILE A 301 -11.66 16.32 -5.06
CA ILE A 301 -12.09 15.00 -5.54
C ILE A 301 -10.93 14.00 -5.47
N MET A 302 -11.19 12.84 -4.88
CA MET A 302 -10.19 11.80 -4.61
C MET A 302 -10.69 10.43 -5.05
N ASP A 303 -9.81 9.58 -5.59
CA ASP A 303 -10.09 8.16 -5.81
C ASP A 303 -9.83 7.35 -4.52
N LEU A 304 -10.85 6.63 -4.06
CA LEU A 304 -10.82 5.75 -2.88
C LEU A 304 -11.06 4.27 -3.24
N SER A 305 -10.92 3.91 -4.51
CA SER A 305 -11.23 2.57 -5.03
C SER A 305 -10.40 1.47 -4.37
N ALA A 306 -9.22 1.79 -3.84
CA ALA A 306 -8.35 0.87 -3.11
C ALA A 306 -8.92 0.34 -1.79
N LEU A 307 -9.88 1.05 -1.16
CA LEU A 307 -10.57 0.55 0.03
C LEU A 307 -11.28 -0.76 -0.28
N ARG A 308 -11.26 -1.70 0.66
CA ARG A 308 -11.88 -3.01 0.52
C ARG A 308 -13.36 -2.94 0.79
N LYS A 309 -14.18 -3.54 -0.08
CA LYS A 309 -15.63 -3.61 0.06
C LYS A 309 -16.07 -5.06 0.17
N PHE A 310 -16.83 -5.36 1.20
CA PHE A 310 -17.39 -6.69 1.43
C PHE A 310 -18.90 -6.61 1.63
N GLU A 311 -19.65 -7.27 0.75
CA GLU A 311 -21.11 -7.47 0.93
C GLU A 311 -21.33 -8.63 1.90
N VAL A 312 -22.10 -8.38 2.95
CA VAL A 312 -22.51 -9.38 3.95
C VAL A 312 -24.02 -9.56 3.85
N ILE A 313 -24.43 -10.70 3.32
CA ILE A 313 -25.81 -10.96 2.91
C ILE A 313 -26.29 -12.27 3.53
N GLY A 314 -27.56 -12.36 3.91
CA GLY A 314 -28.19 -13.63 4.29
C GLY A 314 -29.03 -13.50 5.56
N PRO A 315 -29.85 -14.51 5.88
CA PRO A 315 -30.74 -14.47 7.03
C PRO A 315 -30.02 -14.20 8.37
N ASP A 316 -28.75 -14.62 8.49
CA ASP A 316 -27.95 -14.40 9.69
C ASP A 316 -26.92 -13.27 9.55
N ALA A 317 -27.02 -12.42 8.53
CA ALA A 317 -26.07 -11.33 8.29
C ALA A 317 -26.03 -10.32 9.44
N GLU A 318 -27.18 -9.97 10.04
CA GLU A 318 -27.21 -9.09 11.22
C GLU A 318 -26.48 -9.75 12.40
N ALA A 319 -26.67 -11.06 12.61
CA ALA A 319 -26.03 -11.80 13.70
C ALA A 319 -24.50 -11.88 13.49
N LEU A 320 -24.05 -12.13 12.27
CA LEU A 320 -22.62 -12.09 11.91
C LEU A 320 -22.04 -10.70 12.19
N MET A 321 -22.67 -9.64 11.67
CA MET A 321 -22.17 -8.28 11.85
C MET A 321 -22.21 -7.84 13.32
N GLN A 322 -23.25 -8.20 14.08
CA GLN A 322 -23.35 -7.93 15.52
C GLN A 322 -22.18 -8.53 16.29
N ARG A 323 -21.70 -9.70 15.86
CA ARG A 323 -20.53 -10.38 16.45
C ARG A 323 -19.20 -9.83 15.95
N ALA A 324 -19.12 -9.43 14.68
CA ALA A 324 -17.87 -9.04 14.03
C ALA A 324 -17.35 -7.66 14.47
N ILE A 325 -18.24 -6.70 14.70
CA ILE A 325 -17.85 -5.30 14.93
C ILE A 325 -18.08 -4.87 16.37
N THR A 326 -17.36 -3.84 16.83
CA THR A 326 -17.52 -3.30 18.19
C THR A 326 -18.84 -2.54 18.41
N ARG A 327 -19.35 -1.86 17.37
CA ARG A 327 -20.66 -1.19 17.40
C ARG A 327 -21.82 -2.16 17.56
N ASP A 328 -22.94 -1.67 18.09
CA ASP A 328 -24.21 -2.40 18.13
C ASP A 328 -24.97 -2.22 16.80
N VAL A 329 -24.93 -3.26 15.96
CA VAL A 329 -25.53 -3.29 14.62
C VAL A 329 -27.06 -3.16 14.69
N ARG A 330 -27.67 -3.69 15.74
CA ARG A 330 -29.13 -3.65 15.93
C ARG A 330 -29.65 -2.23 16.12
N LYS A 331 -28.80 -1.32 16.60
CA LYS A 331 -29.10 0.13 16.75
C LYS A 331 -28.87 0.93 15.46
N ILE A 332 -28.31 0.33 14.41
CA ILE A 332 -28.09 0.99 13.11
C ILE A 332 -29.37 0.89 12.30
N ALA A 333 -29.94 2.00 11.85
CA ALA A 333 -31.12 1.98 10.98
C ALA A 333 -30.76 1.56 9.54
N VAL A 334 -31.71 1.00 8.80
CA VAL A 334 -31.56 0.84 7.34
C VAL A 334 -31.33 2.23 6.72
N GLY A 335 -30.40 2.33 5.76
CA GLY A 335 -29.95 3.61 5.19
C GLY A 335 -28.89 4.35 6.02
N GLN A 336 -28.41 3.75 7.12
CA GLN A 336 -27.38 4.33 7.97
C GLN A 336 -26.02 3.67 7.77
N VAL A 337 -24.98 4.48 7.96
CA VAL A 337 -23.58 4.07 8.03
C VAL A 337 -23.12 4.19 9.49
N THR A 338 -22.24 3.31 9.95
CA THR A 338 -21.52 3.52 11.21
C THR A 338 -20.02 3.32 11.02
N TYR A 339 -19.21 4.07 11.76
CA TYR A 339 -17.79 3.81 11.90
C TYR A 339 -17.55 2.91 13.11
N THR A 340 -16.73 1.88 12.93
CA THR A 340 -16.52 0.80 13.90
C THR A 340 -15.10 0.25 13.83
N ALA A 341 -14.69 -0.44 14.88
CA ALA A 341 -13.51 -1.30 14.85
C ALA A 341 -13.91 -2.77 14.62
N LEU A 342 -12.99 -3.54 14.03
CA LEU A 342 -12.95 -5.00 14.03
C LEU A 342 -11.75 -5.43 14.87
N CYS A 343 -11.92 -6.45 15.70
CA CYS A 343 -10.90 -6.85 16.67
C CYS A 343 -10.67 -8.35 16.64
N TYR A 344 -9.50 -8.77 17.07
CA TYR A 344 -9.21 -10.16 17.43
C TYR A 344 -9.66 -10.46 18.86
N ASP A 345 -9.68 -11.75 19.23
CA ASP A 345 -10.08 -12.20 20.58
C ASP A 345 -9.23 -11.57 21.71
N HIS A 346 -7.96 -11.27 21.44
CA HIS A 346 -7.09 -10.57 22.41
C HIS A 346 -7.38 -9.06 22.53
N GLY A 347 -8.33 -8.52 21.77
CA GLY A 347 -8.79 -7.13 21.81
C GLY A 347 -7.98 -6.14 20.98
N GLY A 348 -6.96 -6.60 20.26
CA GLY A 348 -6.23 -5.77 19.30
C GLY A 348 -7.00 -5.63 17.99
N MET A 349 -6.79 -4.52 17.28
CA MET A 349 -7.54 -4.18 16.08
C MET A 349 -7.08 -5.00 14.86
N LEU A 350 -8.01 -5.71 14.23
CA LEU A 350 -7.82 -6.29 12.91
C LEU A 350 -7.84 -5.17 11.86
N ASP A 351 -8.84 -4.30 11.96
CA ASP A 351 -9.02 -3.14 11.10
C ASP A 351 -10.04 -2.17 11.71
N ASP A 352 -10.18 -1.00 11.09
CA ASP A 352 -11.33 -0.12 11.27
C ASP A 352 -12.11 0.00 9.95
N GLY A 353 -13.31 0.57 10.01
CA GLY A 353 -14.08 0.75 8.79
C GLY A 353 -15.47 1.30 8.99
N THR A 354 -16.18 1.42 7.87
CA THR A 354 -17.58 1.83 7.84
C THR A 354 -18.50 0.69 7.44
N VAL A 355 -19.59 0.51 8.18
CA VAL A 355 -20.62 -0.49 7.89
C VAL A 355 -21.89 0.21 7.43
N PHE A 356 -22.31 -0.10 6.22
CA PHE A 356 -23.57 0.34 5.61
C PHE A 356 -24.65 -0.70 5.90
N ARG A 357 -25.78 -0.28 6.47
CA ARG A 357 -26.97 -1.14 6.59
C ARG A 357 -27.88 -0.93 5.38
N LEU A 358 -27.71 -1.77 4.36
CA LEU A 358 -28.45 -1.71 3.09
C LEU A 358 -29.88 -2.23 3.23
N GLY A 359 -30.13 -3.15 4.16
CA GLY A 359 -31.44 -3.69 4.47
C GLY A 359 -31.45 -4.43 5.81
N PRO A 360 -32.50 -5.20 6.11
CA PRO A 360 -32.56 -6.01 7.32
C PRO A 360 -31.43 -7.06 7.38
N ASN A 361 -31.11 -7.67 6.23
CA ASN A 361 -30.22 -8.82 6.08
C ASN A 361 -29.05 -8.56 5.13
N ASN A 362 -28.79 -7.28 4.81
CA ASN A 362 -27.82 -6.86 3.81
C ASN A 362 -26.97 -5.73 4.39
N PHE A 363 -25.67 -5.97 4.51
CA PHE A 363 -24.69 -5.02 5.01
C PHE A 363 -23.52 -4.92 4.02
N ARG A 364 -22.81 -3.80 4.06
CA ARG A 364 -21.52 -3.64 3.38
C ARG A 364 -20.50 -3.11 4.35
N LEU A 365 -19.36 -3.79 4.47
CA LEU A 365 -18.18 -3.30 5.16
C LEU A 365 -17.25 -2.63 4.15
N VAL A 366 -16.83 -1.40 4.43
CA VAL A 366 -15.76 -0.69 3.72
C VAL A 366 -14.61 -0.49 4.70
N CYS A 367 -13.43 -1.06 4.42
CA CYS A 367 -12.30 -1.13 5.34
C CYS A 367 -10.96 -1.12 4.59
N GLY A 368 -9.83 -1.09 5.30
CA GLY A 368 -8.49 -1.02 4.70
C GLY A 368 -7.90 -2.38 4.34
N ASN A 369 -8.22 -3.41 5.13
CA ASN A 369 -7.55 -4.71 5.11
C ASN A 369 -8.36 -5.76 4.32
N ASP A 370 -7.71 -6.40 3.35
CA ASP A 370 -8.34 -7.42 2.49
C ASP A 370 -8.65 -8.72 3.26
N TYR A 371 -7.92 -8.98 4.34
CA TYR A 371 -8.13 -10.15 5.20
C TYR A 371 -9.46 -10.10 5.97
N CYS A 372 -10.10 -8.93 6.09
CA CYS A 372 -11.43 -8.80 6.71
C CYS A 372 -12.48 -9.71 6.03
N GLY A 373 -12.38 -9.93 4.71
CA GLY A 373 -13.29 -10.79 3.97
C GLY A 373 -13.21 -12.26 4.39
N PRO A 374 -12.05 -12.93 4.22
CA PRO A 374 -11.82 -14.28 4.74
C PRO A 374 -12.16 -14.43 6.22
N TRP A 375 -11.71 -13.50 7.06
CA TRP A 375 -11.97 -13.53 8.50
C TRP A 375 -13.47 -13.53 8.84
N LEU A 376 -14.29 -12.72 8.14
CA LEU A 376 -15.74 -12.73 8.32
C LEU A 376 -16.39 -14.06 7.89
N ARG A 377 -15.86 -14.74 6.86
CA ARG A 377 -16.34 -16.07 6.45
C ARG A 377 -16.02 -17.11 7.52
N ASP A 378 -14.80 -17.09 8.04
CA ASP A 378 -14.38 -18.00 9.11
C ASP A 378 -15.23 -17.78 10.36
N LEU A 379 -15.53 -16.53 10.70
CA LEU A 379 -16.42 -16.19 11.80
C LEU A 379 -17.85 -16.70 11.56
N ALA A 380 -18.38 -16.59 10.34
CA ALA A 380 -19.70 -17.14 10.00
C ALA A 380 -19.72 -18.66 10.13
N ALA A 381 -18.71 -19.35 9.59
CA ALA A 381 -18.57 -20.80 9.65
C ALA A 381 -18.41 -21.31 11.09
N LYS A 382 -17.54 -20.68 11.89
CA LYS A 382 -17.31 -20.99 13.32
C LYS A 382 -18.60 -20.96 14.13
N HIS A 383 -19.54 -20.09 13.76
CA HIS A 383 -20.81 -19.93 14.46
C HIS A 383 -22.01 -20.56 13.74
N GLY A 384 -21.79 -21.31 12.66
CA GLY A 384 -22.86 -21.98 11.91
C GLY A 384 -23.88 -21.00 11.31
N LEU A 385 -23.47 -19.76 11.02
CA LEU A 385 -24.35 -18.70 10.53
C LEU A 385 -24.58 -18.84 9.02
N LYS A 386 -25.83 -18.72 8.58
CA LYS A 386 -26.21 -18.60 7.18
C LYS A 386 -26.08 -17.15 6.72
N ALA A 387 -24.83 -16.71 6.61
CA ALA A 387 -24.43 -15.43 6.05
C ALA A 387 -23.31 -15.63 5.03
N TRP A 388 -23.35 -14.88 3.93
CA TRP A 388 -22.37 -14.93 2.84
C TRP A 388 -21.60 -13.61 2.77
N VAL A 389 -20.28 -13.70 2.72
CA VAL A 389 -19.37 -12.54 2.61
C VAL A 389 -18.72 -12.54 1.24
N LYS A 390 -19.02 -11.54 0.42
CA LYS A 390 -18.54 -11.41 -0.97
C LYS A 390 -17.66 -10.18 -1.09
N SER A 391 -16.49 -10.32 -1.71
CA SER A 391 -15.71 -9.14 -2.11
C SER A 391 -16.48 -8.41 -3.21
N SER A 392 -16.63 -7.10 -3.08
CA SER A 392 -17.19 -6.22 -4.10
C SER A 392 -16.22 -5.11 -4.51
N THR A 393 -14.97 -5.16 -4.07
CA THR A 393 -13.94 -4.15 -4.37
C THR A 393 -13.80 -3.90 -5.88
N ASP A 394 -13.80 -4.98 -6.67
CA ASP A 394 -13.62 -4.95 -8.13
C ASP A 394 -14.85 -4.44 -8.87
N GLN A 395 -16.04 -4.57 -8.27
CA GLN A 395 -17.31 -4.15 -8.87
C GLN A 395 -17.81 -2.81 -8.32
N LEU A 396 -17.12 -2.23 -7.32
CA LEU A 396 -17.57 -1.05 -6.61
C LEU A 396 -16.42 -0.09 -6.32
N HIS A 397 -16.10 0.70 -7.34
CA HIS A 397 -15.13 1.78 -7.24
C HIS A 397 -15.78 3.03 -6.67
N ASN A 398 -15.01 3.86 -5.97
CA ASN A 398 -15.56 5.07 -5.37
C ASN A 398 -14.61 6.26 -5.43
N ILE A 399 -15.20 7.44 -5.59
CA ILE A 399 -14.56 8.72 -5.38
C ILE A 399 -15.13 9.41 -4.15
N ALA A 400 -14.32 10.24 -3.49
CA ALA A 400 -14.75 11.15 -2.45
C ALA A 400 -14.74 12.58 -2.97
N VAL A 401 -15.82 13.32 -2.72
CA VAL A 401 -15.92 14.77 -2.94
C VAL A 401 -16.03 15.44 -1.58
N GLN A 402 -14.96 16.07 -1.14
CA GLN A 402 -14.77 16.57 0.23
C GLN A 402 -14.54 18.08 0.23
N GLY A 403 -15.08 18.79 1.21
CA GLY A 403 -14.96 20.25 1.35
C GLY A 403 -16.31 20.97 1.37
N PRO A 404 -16.34 22.24 1.83
CA PRO A 404 -17.57 23.01 2.05
C PRO A 404 -18.50 23.17 0.83
N LYS A 405 -17.99 23.01 -0.39
CA LYS A 405 -18.77 23.08 -1.64
C LYS A 405 -19.26 21.73 -2.15
N SER A 406 -18.88 20.61 -1.53
CA SER A 406 -19.23 19.26 -1.95
C SER A 406 -20.75 19.04 -2.12
N ARG A 407 -21.56 19.52 -1.17
CA ARG A 407 -23.04 19.43 -1.26
C ARG A 407 -23.59 20.21 -2.45
N GLU A 408 -23.09 21.42 -2.68
CA GLU A 408 -23.55 22.28 -3.78
C GLU A 408 -23.24 21.67 -5.14
N ILE A 409 -22.07 21.05 -5.27
CA ILE A 409 -21.64 20.38 -6.51
C ILE A 409 -22.54 19.17 -6.81
N LEU A 410 -22.84 18.36 -5.79
CA LEU A 410 -23.49 17.07 -5.99
C LEU A 410 -25.02 17.17 -6.06
N LYS A 411 -25.64 18.18 -5.44
CA LYS A 411 -27.11 18.25 -5.28
C LYS A 411 -27.83 18.29 -6.64
N ASP A 412 -27.19 18.88 -7.64
CA ASP A 412 -27.78 19.11 -8.96
C ASP A 412 -27.47 18.00 -9.97
N ILE A 413 -26.56 17.07 -9.66
CA ILE A 413 -26.24 15.93 -10.54
C ILE A 413 -26.73 14.59 -10.03
N VAL A 414 -26.91 14.43 -8.70
CA VAL A 414 -27.43 13.19 -8.12
C VAL A 414 -28.95 13.25 -8.06
N ARG A 415 -29.61 12.42 -8.87
CA ARG A 415 -31.06 12.23 -8.86
C ARG A 415 -31.42 11.03 -7.99
N THR A 416 -32.51 11.15 -7.26
CA THR A 416 -33.02 10.08 -6.39
C THR A 416 -34.48 9.78 -6.71
N PRO A 417 -34.91 8.51 -6.64
CA PRO A 417 -36.32 8.19 -6.71
C PRO A 417 -37.04 8.73 -5.46
N ALA A 418 -38.36 8.94 -5.54
CA ALA A 418 -39.16 9.47 -4.43
C ALA A 418 -39.10 8.63 -3.13
N SER A 419 -38.64 7.37 -3.22
CA SER A 419 -38.42 6.48 -2.07
C SER A 419 -37.09 6.70 -1.35
N GLN A 420 -36.23 7.59 -1.85
CA GLN A 420 -34.90 7.89 -1.31
C GLN A 420 -34.82 9.38 -0.93
N PRO A 421 -34.06 9.73 0.12
CA PRO A 421 -33.82 11.14 0.44
C PRO A 421 -33.03 11.81 -0.67
N THR A 422 -33.31 13.09 -0.91
CA THR A 422 -32.45 13.90 -1.78
C THR A 422 -31.07 14.11 -1.13
N LEU A 423 -30.08 14.52 -1.92
CA LEU A 423 -28.74 14.80 -1.39
C LEU A 423 -28.74 15.93 -0.34
N ALA A 424 -29.63 16.91 -0.48
CA ALA A 424 -29.78 18.00 0.48
C ALA A 424 -30.35 17.53 1.83
N GLU A 425 -31.21 16.51 1.82
CA GLU A 425 -31.81 15.91 3.02
C GLU A 425 -30.90 14.87 3.69
N LEU A 426 -29.85 14.43 3.01
CA LEU A 426 -28.96 13.38 3.48
C LEU A 426 -28.16 13.82 4.72
N LYS A 427 -28.48 13.20 5.86
CA LYS A 427 -27.83 13.46 7.15
C LYS A 427 -26.45 12.79 7.21
N TRP A 428 -25.59 13.29 8.11
CA TRP A 428 -24.26 12.71 8.34
C TRP A 428 -24.37 11.21 8.72
N PHE A 429 -23.47 10.38 8.19
CA PHE A 429 -23.51 8.92 8.36
C PHE A 429 -24.82 8.27 7.85
N ARG A 430 -25.41 8.82 6.78
CA ARG A 430 -26.46 8.18 5.98
C ARG A 430 -25.99 8.02 4.54
N PHE A 431 -26.64 7.13 3.81
CA PHE A 431 -26.44 6.99 2.37
C PHE A 431 -27.78 6.98 1.63
N LEU A 432 -27.72 7.23 0.34
CA LEU A 432 -28.83 7.14 -0.60
C LEU A 432 -28.42 6.29 -1.81
N VAL A 433 -29.42 5.76 -2.51
CA VAL A 433 -29.25 5.15 -3.83
C VAL A 433 -29.86 6.09 -4.87
N GLY A 434 -29.10 6.40 -5.91
CA GLY A 434 -29.51 7.36 -6.91
C GLY A 434 -28.90 7.08 -8.27
N ARG A 435 -29.02 8.06 -9.16
CA ARG A 435 -28.41 8.07 -10.48
C ARG A 435 -27.74 9.40 -10.77
N ILE A 436 -26.69 9.37 -11.57
CA ILE A 436 -26.09 10.57 -12.19
C ILE A 436 -26.60 10.66 -13.63
N GLY A 437 -27.12 11.83 -14.02
CA GLY A 437 -27.76 12.05 -15.32
C GLY A 437 -29.28 12.12 -15.20
N ASP A 438 -29.98 11.50 -16.14
CA ASP A 438 -31.45 11.42 -16.16
C ASP A 438 -31.98 10.19 -15.39
N GLY A 439 -33.27 9.87 -15.56
CA GLY A 439 -33.92 8.74 -14.88
C GLY A 439 -33.32 7.36 -15.20
N ASP A 440 -32.63 7.23 -16.34
CA ASP A 440 -31.95 6.03 -16.81
C ASP A 440 -30.42 6.16 -16.72
N GLY A 441 -29.92 7.25 -16.13
CA GLY A 441 -28.51 7.57 -15.97
C GLY A 441 -27.74 6.58 -15.09
N VAL A 442 -26.45 6.83 -14.86
CA VAL A 442 -25.54 5.89 -14.19
C VAL A 442 -25.99 5.63 -12.75
N PRO A 443 -26.20 4.36 -12.32
CA PRO A 443 -26.55 4.04 -10.95
C PRO A 443 -25.39 4.27 -9.99
N VAL A 444 -25.68 4.93 -8.87
CA VAL A 444 -24.70 5.26 -7.82
C VAL A 444 -25.26 5.03 -6.42
N VAL A 445 -24.37 4.72 -5.47
CA VAL A 445 -24.65 4.86 -4.03
C VAL A 445 -23.86 6.06 -3.54
N VAL A 446 -24.51 6.96 -2.79
CA VAL A 446 -23.85 8.15 -2.25
C VAL A 446 -23.97 8.16 -0.73
N SER A 447 -22.86 8.13 -0.01
CA SER A 447 -22.83 8.30 1.44
C SER A 447 -22.35 9.68 1.83
N ARG A 448 -22.91 10.23 2.91
CA ARG A 448 -22.37 11.43 3.56
C ARG A 448 -21.34 11.03 4.61
N THR A 449 -20.18 10.61 4.12
CA THR A 449 -18.99 10.16 4.86
C THR A 449 -17.73 10.81 4.27
N GLY A 450 -16.61 10.70 4.98
CA GLY A 450 -15.36 11.29 4.55
C GLY A 450 -14.22 11.09 5.54
N TYR A 451 -13.00 11.25 5.06
CA TYR A 451 -11.76 11.01 5.80
C TYR A 451 -10.88 12.29 5.90
N THR A 452 -11.52 13.47 5.91
CA THR A 452 -10.84 14.78 5.81
C THR A 452 -11.18 15.76 6.94
N GLY A 453 -12.18 15.44 7.78
CA GLY A 453 -12.75 16.39 8.76
C GLY A 453 -13.61 17.50 8.13
N GLU A 454 -13.86 17.44 6.83
CA GLU A 454 -14.78 18.33 6.12
C GLU A 454 -16.14 17.67 5.89
N ILE A 455 -17.17 18.47 5.61
CA ILE A 455 -18.35 17.96 4.94
C ILE A 455 -17.93 17.32 3.61
N GLY A 456 -18.48 16.15 3.32
CA GLY A 456 -18.20 15.47 2.05
C GLY A 456 -19.08 14.26 1.83
N TYR A 457 -18.91 13.70 0.65
CA TYR A 457 -19.67 12.57 0.16
C TYR A 457 -18.75 11.58 -0.54
N GLU A 458 -19.08 10.30 -0.48
CA GLU A 458 -18.45 9.25 -1.28
C GLU A 458 -19.48 8.72 -2.27
N ILE A 459 -19.06 8.57 -3.54
CA ILE A 459 -19.90 8.14 -4.65
C ILE A 459 -19.35 6.82 -5.16
N PHE A 460 -20.12 5.76 -4.99
CA PHE A 460 -19.79 4.40 -5.39
C PHE A 460 -20.48 4.06 -6.70
N CYS A 461 -19.75 3.45 -7.63
CA CYS A 461 -20.26 3.02 -8.94
C CYS A 461 -19.51 1.78 -9.45
N HIS A 462 -20.06 1.13 -10.48
CA HIS A 462 -19.33 0.09 -11.21
C HIS A 462 -18.15 0.72 -11.99
N PRO A 463 -16.98 0.07 -12.10
CA PRO A 463 -15.82 0.61 -12.83
C PRO A 463 -16.13 1.02 -14.27
N ASP A 464 -17.02 0.31 -14.97
CA ASP A 464 -17.45 0.67 -16.35
C ASP A 464 -18.11 2.06 -16.44
N HIS A 465 -18.59 2.59 -15.32
CA HIS A 465 -19.21 3.92 -15.24
C HIS A 465 -18.31 4.97 -14.60
N ALA A 466 -17.11 4.60 -14.14
CA ALA A 466 -16.22 5.47 -13.39
C ALA A 466 -15.87 6.76 -14.15
N LEU A 467 -15.62 6.68 -15.45
CA LEU A 467 -15.33 7.86 -16.28
C LEU A 467 -16.53 8.81 -16.36
N VAL A 468 -17.74 8.28 -16.54
CA VAL A 468 -18.98 9.08 -16.60
C VAL A 468 -19.24 9.76 -15.26
N VAL A 469 -19.05 9.04 -14.15
CA VAL A 469 -19.18 9.58 -12.79
C VAL A 469 -18.16 10.69 -12.55
N TRP A 470 -16.89 10.45 -12.88
CA TRP A 470 -15.83 11.46 -12.75
C TRP A 470 -16.16 12.71 -13.55
N ASP A 471 -16.44 12.56 -14.84
CA ASP A 471 -16.67 13.69 -15.75
C ASP A 471 -17.89 14.51 -15.33
N SER A 472 -18.94 13.86 -14.84
CA SER A 472 -20.14 14.54 -14.34
C SER A 472 -19.86 15.35 -13.07
N VAL A 473 -19.12 14.77 -12.12
CA VAL A 473 -18.71 15.46 -10.89
C VAL A 473 -17.74 16.60 -11.20
N TRP A 474 -16.81 16.37 -12.12
CA TRP A 474 -15.81 17.34 -12.53
C TRP A 474 -16.45 18.56 -13.19
N ALA A 475 -17.33 18.34 -14.18
CA ALA A 475 -18.04 19.42 -14.87
C ALA A 475 -18.93 20.23 -13.93
N ALA A 476 -19.64 19.56 -13.00
CA ALA A 476 -20.42 20.26 -11.98
C ALA A 476 -19.54 20.99 -10.96
N GLY A 477 -18.33 20.49 -10.70
CA GLY A 477 -17.41 21.03 -9.71
C GLY A 477 -16.54 22.20 -10.20
N GLU A 478 -16.32 22.32 -11.51
CA GLU A 478 -15.45 23.35 -12.10
C GLU A 478 -15.86 24.78 -11.69
N PRO A 479 -17.16 25.20 -11.75
CA PRO A 479 -17.58 26.52 -11.29
C PRO A 479 -17.36 26.77 -9.79
N HIS A 480 -17.21 25.70 -9.01
CA HIS A 480 -16.98 25.75 -7.56
C HIS A 480 -15.50 25.59 -7.19
N GLY A 481 -14.60 25.51 -8.18
CA GLY A 481 -13.16 25.35 -7.97
C GLY A 481 -12.77 23.97 -7.44
N LEU A 482 -13.48 22.92 -7.85
CA LEU A 482 -13.14 21.53 -7.54
C LEU A 482 -11.71 21.24 -8.02
N THR A 483 -10.91 20.64 -7.14
CA THR A 483 -9.49 20.35 -7.37
C THR A 483 -9.23 18.86 -7.14
N PRO A 484 -8.34 18.19 -7.90
CA PRO A 484 -8.02 16.79 -7.62
C PRO A 484 -7.25 16.69 -6.30
N PHE A 485 -7.39 15.59 -5.58
CA PHE A 485 -6.89 15.45 -4.20
C PHE A 485 -6.08 14.17 -4.03
N GLY A 486 -4.78 14.31 -3.76
CA GLY A 486 -3.84 13.20 -3.62
C GLY A 486 -3.63 12.76 -2.18
N LEU A 487 -2.98 11.60 -2.01
CA LEU A 487 -2.70 11.04 -0.68
C LEU A 487 -1.83 11.97 0.19
N GLY A 488 -0.92 12.75 -0.40
CA GLY A 488 -0.06 13.67 0.34
C GLY A 488 -0.86 14.79 1.03
N ALA A 489 -1.90 15.31 0.36
CA ALA A 489 -2.79 16.28 0.95
C ALA A 489 -3.79 15.66 1.94
N LEU A 490 -4.23 14.43 1.66
CA LEU A 490 -5.08 13.66 2.57
C LEU A 490 -4.42 13.46 3.93
N ASP A 491 -3.13 13.12 3.96
CA ASP A 491 -2.42 12.84 5.21
C ASP A 491 -2.40 14.07 6.13
N MET A 492 -2.25 15.29 5.58
CA MET A 492 -2.36 16.53 6.35
C MET A 492 -3.75 16.68 6.99
N VAL A 493 -4.81 16.58 6.20
CA VAL A 493 -6.16 16.86 6.69
C VAL A 493 -6.67 15.80 7.66
N ARG A 494 -6.27 14.54 7.48
CA ARG A 494 -6.68 13.43 8.35
C ARG A 494 -5.99 13.50 9.72
N ILE A 495 -4.69 13.87 9.76
CA ILE A 495 -3.94 14.04 11.02
C ILE A 495 -4.52 15.20 11.83
N GLU A 496 -4.76 16.35 11.19
CA GLU A 496 -5.44 17.48 11.81
C GLU A 496 -6.81 17.10 12.40
N SER A 497 -7.51 16.18 11.73
CA SER A 497 -8.83 15.69 12.11
C SER A 497 -8.79 14.54 13.13
N GLY A 498 -7.61 14.06 13.52
CA GLY A 498 -7.46 12.94 14.45
C GLY A 498 -7.98 11.61 13.92
N LEU A 499 -7.91 11.40 12.61
CA LEU A 499 -8.36 10.18 11.95
C LEU A 499 -7.20 9.18 11.84
N VAL A 500 -7.46 7.95 12.30
CA VAL A 500 -6.44 6.91 12.52
C VAL A 500 -6.15 6.10 11.27
N PHE A 501 -4.88 5.80 11.04
CA PHE A 501 -4.43 5.05 9.87
C PHE A 501 -3.76 3.73 10.30
N ALA A 502 -4.17 2.62 9.69
CA ALA A 502 -3.61 1.30 9.96
C ALA A 502 -2.10 1.26 9.70
N GLY A 503 -1.34 0.56 10.55
CA GLY A 503 0.12 0.51 10.50
C GLY A 503 0.82 1.71 11.14
N PHE A 504 0.09 2.80 11.40
CA PHE A 504 0.63 4.01 12.05
C PHE A 504 0.01 4.20 13.43
N ASP A 505 -1.30 4.46 13.48
CA ASP A 505 -2.01 4.78 14.72
C ASP A 505 -2.51 3.52 15.43
N PHE A 506 -2.72 2.43 14.68
CA PHE A 506 -3.09 1.13 15.23
C PHE A 506 -2.50 -0.04 14.43
N CYS A 507 -2.43 -1.18 15.09
CA CYS A 507 -2.12 -2.50 14.53
C CYS A 507 -2.84 -3.57 15.38
N ASP A 508 -2.58 -4.84 15.11
CA ASP A 508 -3.10 -5.98 15.87
C ASP A 508 -2.66 -6.00 17.35
N GLN A 509 -1.68 -5.20 17.76
CA GLN A 509 -1.31 -5.05 19.17
C GLN A 509 -2.07 -3.90 19.87
N THR A 510 -2.66 -2.99 19.11
CA THR A 510 -3.32 -1.78 19.61
C THR A 510 -4.83 -2.01 19.70
N ASP A 511 -5.45 -1.71 20.84
CA ASP A 511 -6.92 -1.74 20.96
C ASP A 511 -7.57 -0.40 20.57
N PRO A 512 -8.90 -0.36 20.34
CA PRO A 512 -9.62 0.86 19.98
C PRO A 512 -9.47 2.03 20.96
N PHE A 513 -9.23 1.79 22.26
CA PHE A 513 -9.05 2.87 23.24
C PHE A 513 -7.68 3.51 23.08
N GLU A 514 -6.64 2.69 22.97
CA GLU A 514 -5.27 3.14 22.72
C GLU A 514 -5.10 3.78 21.34
N ALA A 515 -5.89 3.35 20.36
CA ALA A 515 -5.98 3.96 19.03
C ALA A 515 -6.81 5.27 19.01
N GLY A 516 -7.42 5.70 20.12
CA GLY A 516 -8.21 6.95 20.14
C GLY A 516 -9.60 6.86 19.50
N ILE A 517 -10.05 5.68 19.10
CA ILE A 517 -11.38 5.42 18.54
C ILE A 517 -12.29 4.64 19.51
N GLY A 518 -12.02 4.72 20.82
CA GLY A 518 -12.77 4.01 21.86
C GLY A 518 -14.27 4.32 21.91
N PHE A 519 -14.70 5.43 21.30
CA PHE A 519 -16.12 5.77 21.11
C PHE A 519 -16.87 4.77 20.20
N THR A 520 -16.15 3.93 19.45
CA THR A 520 -16.72 2.83 18.65
C THR A 520 -17.08 1.60 19.48
N VAL A 521 -16.58 1.51 20.72
CA VAL A 521 -16.87 0.42 21.65
C VAL A 521 -17.93 0.93 22.65
N PRO A 522 -19.24 0.75 22.41
CA PRO A 522 -20.27 1.10 23.38
C PRO A 522 -20.20 0.21 24.63
N ALA A 523 -20.31 0.81 25.82
CA ALA A 523 -20.32 0.06 27.08
C ALA A 523 -21.64 -0.68 27.34
N ASP A 524 -22.72 -0.27 26.67
CA ASP A 524 -24.06 -0.82 26.80
C ASP A 524 -24.36 -1.97 25.81
N LYS A 525 -23.39 -2.36 24.95
CA LYS A 525 -23.50 -3.57 24.13
C LYS A 525 -23.11 -4.79 24.96
N THR A 526 -24.11 -5.54 25.40
CA THR A 526 -23.96 -6.74 26.24
C THR A 526 -23.87 -8.04 25.44
N ASP A 527 -24.32 -8.02 24.17
CA ASP A 527 -24.18 -9.14 23.25
C ASP A 527 -22.71 -9.57 23.11
N ASP A 528 -22.49 -10.84 22.79
CA ASP A 528 -21.17 -11.37 22.51
C ASP A 528 -20.64 -10.87 21.15
N TYR A 529 -19.38 -10.42 21.13
CA TYR A 529 -18.66 -9.97 19.93
C TYR A 529 -17.16 -10.23 20.09
N VAL A 530 -16.43 -10.32 18.97
CA VAL A 530 -15.01 -10.67 18.99
C VAL A 530 -14.21 -9.64 19.79
N GLY A 531 -13.46 -10.13 20.77
CA GLY A 531 -12.65 -9.29 21.67
C GLY A 531 -13.41 -8.61 22.82
N ARG A 532 -14.73 -8.85 23.00
CA ARG A 532 -15.55 -8.19 24.05
C ARG A 532 -14.90 -8.22 25.43
N ASP A 533 -14.52 -9.41 25.90
CA ASP A 533 -14.03 -9.60 27.27
C ASP A 533 -12.65 -8.93 27.47
N ALA A 534 -11.78 -9.02 26.45
CA ALA A 534 -10.51 -8.31 26.45
C ALA A 534 -10.73 -6.78 26.49
N LEU A 535 -11.62 -6.25 25.65
CA LEU A 535 -11.92 -4.82 25.58
C LEU A 535 -12.59 -4.31 26.87
N ALA A 536 -13.44 -5.10 27.53
CA ALA A 536 -14.01 -4.75 28.83
C ALA A 536 -12.92 -4.60 29.90
N ARG A 537 -11.94 -5.50 29.93
CA ARG A 537 -10.76 -5.40 30.81
C ARG A 537 -9.90 -4.19 30.48
N ARG A 538 -9.59 -3.95 29.20
CA ARG A 538 -8.73 -2.83 28.77
C ARG A 538 -9.37 -1.47 29.02
N ARG A 539 -10.69 -1.35 28.87
CA ARG A 539 -11.43 -0.11 29.23
C ARG A 539 -11.20 0.30 30.68
N THR A 540 -11.16 -0.67 31.59
CA THR A 540 -11.00 -0.42 33.03
C THR A 540 -9.54 -0.33 33.47
N ASN A 541 -8.60 -0.77 32.62
CA ASN A 541 -7.16 -0.78 32.88
C ASN A 541 -6.37 -0.26 31.65
N PRO A 542 -6.55 1.02 31.26
CA PRO A 542 -5.84 1.56 30.12
C PRO A 542 -4.35 1.71 30.44
N HIS A 543 -3.48 1.21 29.56
CA HIS A 543 -2.04 1.36 29.68
C HIS A 543 -1.54 2.59 28.91
N ARG A 544 -2.04 2.77 27.68
CA ARG A 544 -1.72 3.91 26.85
C ARG A 544 -2.97 4.66 26.40
N LYS A 545 -2.76 5.85 25.86
CA LYS A 545 -3.81 6.71 25.31
C LYS A 545 -3.26 7.44 24.10
N LEU A 546 -4.07 7.52 23.03
CA LEU A 546 -3.78 8.43 21.93
C LEU A 546 -3.98 9.87 22.41
N VAL A 547 -3.04 10.76 22.11
CA VAL A 547 -3.08 12.19 22.42
C VAL A 547 -2.64 13.00 21.21
N GLY A 548 -2.99 14.29 21.19
CA GLY A 548 -2.40 15.25 20.27
C GLY A 548 -1.14 15.86 20.86
N LEU A 549 -0.14 16.16 20.03
CA LEU A 549 1.04 16.95 20.39
C LEU A 549 1.07 18.22 19.54
N GLU A 550 1.46 19.33 20.15
CA GLU A 550 2.03 20.48 19.45
C GLU A 550 3.54 20.49 19.72
N ILE A 551 4.36 20.53 18.67
CA ILE A 551 5.81 20.35 18.76
C ILE A 551 6.52 21.63 18.30
N GLU A 552 7.43 22.14 19.12
CA GLU A 552 8.21 23.34 18.87
C GLU A 552 9.39 23.06 17.95
N THR A 553 9.10 22.74 16.69
CA THR A 553 10.12 22.45 15.68
C THR A 553 9.64 22.75 14.27
N ASN A 554 10.58 23.04 13.38
CA ASN A 554 10.36 23.04 11.93
C ASN A 554 10.99 21.81 11.25
N GLU A 555 11.58 20.91 12.03
CA GLU A 555 12.17 19.67 11.52
C GLU A 555 11.12 18.56 11.42
N ALA A 556 11.34 17.60 10.51
CA ALA A 556 10.35 16.59 10.16
C ALA A 556 10.14 15.55 11.26
N VAL A 557 9.01 15.56 11.99
CA VAL A 557 8.67 14.52 12.97
C VAL A 557 8.00 13.35 12.26
N GLY A 558 8.40 12.13 12.58
CA GLY A 558 7.96 10.92 11.89
C GLY A 558 7.27 9.93 12.82
N HIS A 559 6.54 8.99 12.21
CA HIS A 559 6.10 7.78 12.88
C HIS A 559 7.29 7.08 13.54
N GLY A 560 7.13 6.66 14.78
CA GLY A 560 8.18 5.94 15.50
C GLY A 560 9.04 6.80 16.41
N ASP A 561 9.02 8.13 16.25
CA ASP A 561 9.82 9.04 17.09
C ASP A 561 9.41 8.90 18.58
N PRO A 562 10.36 8.64 19.50
CA PRO A 562 10.07 8.41 20.91
C PRO A 562 9.64 9.69 21.64
N VAL A 563 8.70 9.57 22.59
CA VAL A 563 8.21 10.68 23.43
C VAL A 563 8.70 10.48 24.87
N PHE A 564 9.22 11.53 25.49
CA PHE A 564 9.87 11.51 26.81
C PHE A 564 9.26 12.49 27.81
N VAL A 565 9.33 12.12 29.09
CA VAL A 565 9.18 13.03 30.23
C VAL A 565 10.43 12.87 31.10
N GLY A 566 11.31 13.87 31.11
CA GLY A 566 12.64 13.70 31.69
C GLY A 566 13.43 12.62 30.95
N ARG A 567 14.05 11.69 31.68
CA ARG A 567 14.82 10.59 31.05
C ARG A 567 13.99 9.43 30.48
N PRO A 568 12.92 8.92 31.12
CA PRO A 568 12.18 7.78 30.59
C PRO A 568 11.38 8.12 29.33
N GLN A 569 11.35 7.17 28.39
CA GLN A 569 10.42 7.19 27.27
C GLN A 569 9.03 6.82 27.79
N VAL A 570 8.05 7.69 27.55
CA VAL A 570 6.65 7.53 27.96
C VAL A 570 5.72 7.24 26.79
N GLY A 571 6.21 7.28 25.55
CA GLY A 571 5.37 7.01 24.39
C GLY A 571 6.10 7.09 23.07
N GLN A 572 5.32 7.22 22.01
CA GLN A 572 5.81 7.29 20.64
C GLN A 572 4.84 8.09 19.77
N VAL A 573 5.39 8.86 18.83
CA VAL A 573 4.63 9.53 17.78
C VAL A 573 4.09 8.48 16.80
N THR A 574 2.79 8.54 16.50
CA THR A 574 2.15 7.63 15.55
C THR A 574 1.99 8.26 14.18
N SER A 575 1.51 9.51 14.12
CA SER A 575 1.35 10.28 12.89
C SER A 575 1.74 11.73 13.13
N ALA A 576 2.44 12.38 12.20
CA ALA A 576 2.89 13.77 12.39
C ALA A 576 2.88 14.55 11.08
N VAL A 577 2.62 15.86 11.18
CA VAL A 577 2.59 16.73 10.02
C VAL A 577 2.84 18.19 10.39
N ARG A 578 3.36 18.97 9.43
CA ARG A 578 3.34 20.43 9.52
C ARG A 578 2.01 20.95 8.99
N SER A 579 1.11 21.32 9.89
CA SER A 579 -0.23 21.83 9.53
C SER A 579 -0.13 23.20 8.84
N PRO A 580 -0.65 23.35 7.60
CA PRO A 580 -0.69 24.65 6.92
C PRO A 580 -1.59 25.68 7.61
N ILE A 581 -2.76 25.27 8.10
CA ILE A 581 -3.73 26.19 8.70
C ILE A 581 -3.34 26.60 10.12
N LEU A 582 -2.77 25.67 10.91
CA LEU A 582 -2.31 25.96 12.27
C LEU A 582 -0.92 26.59 12.29
N LYS A 583 -0.15 26.45 11.19
CA LYS A 583 1.25 26.89 11.06
C LYS A 583 2.18 26.28 12.12
N LYS A 584 1.84 25.08 12.60
CA LYS A 584 2.53 24.34 13.66
C LYS A 584 2.86 22.91 13.22
N THR A 585 3.89 22.33 13.81
CA THR A 585 4.13 20.89 13.74
C THR A 585 3.23 20.22 14.77
N ILE A 586 2.35 19.36 14.31
CA ILE A 586 1.41 18.62 15.14
C ILE A 586 1.64 17.12 14.97
N ALA A 587 1.26 16.35 15.98
CA ALA A 587 1.29 14.90 15.89
C ALA A 587 0.16 14.24 16.68
N LEU A 588 -0.21 13.03 16.28
CA LEU A 588 -0.84 12.05 17.14
C LEU A 588 0.26 11.21 17.78
N ALA A 589 0.11 10.89 19.07
CA ALA A 589 1.06 10.09 19.80
C ALA A 589 0.34 9.14 20.76
N ARG A 590 0.87 7.93 20.91
CA ARG A 590 0.39 6.96 21.90
C ARG A 590 1.33 7.00 23.10
N VAL A 591 0.82 7.51 24.22
CA VAL A 591 1.60 7.74 25.45
C VAL A 591 1.03 6.97 26.63
N ASP A 592 1.86 6.70 27.62
CA ASP A 592 1.46 6.14 28.90
C ASP A 592 0.41 7.02 29.58
N VAL A 593 -0.61 6.40 30.16
CA VAL A 593 -1.74 7.11 30.78
C VAL A 593 -1.30 8.10 31.87
N THR A 594 -0.22 7.81 32.59
CA THR A 594 0.33 8.67 33.65
C THR A 594 0.87 10.00 33.12
N SER A 595 1.18 10.05 31.83
CA SER A 595 1.70 11.24 31.15
C SER A 595 0.71 11.81 30.13
N SER A 596 -0.57 11.41 30.15
CA SER A 596 -1.51 11.69 29.06
C SER A 596 -2.41 12.93 29.25
N GLU A 597 -2.19 13.68 30.33
CA GLU A 597 -3.00 14.86 30.66
C GLU A 597 -2.71 16.03 29.72
N ILE A 598 -3.78 16.76 29.34
CA ILE A 598 -3.66 17.96 28.50
C ILE A 598 -2.84 19.02 29.23
N GLY A 599 -1.90 19.65 28.52
CA GLY A 599 -0.97 20.64 29.05
C GLY A 599 0.33 20.05 29.60
N THR A 600 0.46 18.72 29.66
CA THR A 600 1.72 18.07 30.07
C THR A 600 2.83 18.40 29.07
N ALA A 601 3.95 18.91 29.56
CA ALA A 601 5.15 19.14 28.78
C ALA A 601 5.88 17.81 28.55
N VAL A 602 6.23 17.54 27.29
CA VAL A 602 6.93 16.33 26.84
C VAL A 602 8.02 16.71 25.84
N GLU A 603 8.89 15.77 25.52
CA GLU A 603 9.94 15.96 24.53
C GLU A 603 9.87 14.86 23.46
N VAL A 604 10.00 15.23 22.19
CA VAL A 604 10.10 14.28 21.08
C VAL A 604 11.57 14.08 20.74
N GLY A 605 12.08 12.87 20.92
CA GLY A 605 13.48 12.53 20.72
C GLY A 605 13.82 12.22 19.26
N ARG A 606 15.09 12.46 18.90
CA ARG A 606 15.69 12.14 17.61
C ARG A 606 17.01 11.40 17.77
N LEU A 607 17.43 10.70 16.73
CA LEU A 607 18.63 9.85 16.74
C LEU A 607 18.50 8.71 17.78
N ASP A 608 19.17 8.84 18.92
CA ASP A 608 19.08 7.93 20.07
C ASP A 608 17.97 8.33 21.07
N GLY A 609 17.20 9.37 20.76
CA GLY A 609 16.14 9.92 21.60
C GLY A 609 16.64 10.85 22.71
N HIS A 610 17.94 11.04 22.86
CA HIS A 610 18.55 11.83 23.94
C HIS A 610 19.43 12.98 23.44
N GLN A 611 20.18 12.78 22.36
CA GLN A 611 21.09 13.80 21.82
C GLN A 611 20.36 15.02 21.28
N LYS A 612 19.15 14.81 20.77
CA LYS A 612 18.30 15.88 20.25
C LYS A 612 16.86 15.63 20.61
N ARG A 613 16.23 16.66 21.17
CA ARG A 613 14.85 16.64 21.65
C ARG A 613 14.14 17.93 21.27
N PHE A 614 12.92 17.80 20.79
CA PHE A 614 12.04 18.93 20.55
C PHE A 614 11.04 19.05 21.70
N ALA A 615 10.91 20.25 22.26
CA ALA A 615 9.87 20.54 23.22
C ALA A 615 8.49 20.34 22.57
N ALA A 616 7.57 19.74 23.30
CA ALA A 616 6.20 19.53 22.86
C ALA A 616 5.23 19.62 24.04
N THR A 617 3.97 19.90 23.74
CA THR A 617 2.88 19.92 24.72
C THR A 617 1.77 18.98 24.30
N ILE A 618 1.26 18.21 25.26
CA ILE A 618 0.07 17.38 25.03
C ILE A 618 -1.17 18.27 24.92
N VAL A 619 -1.92 18.10 23.84
CA VAL A 619 -3.14 18.83 23.52
C VAL A 619 -4.29 17.87 23.19
N ARG A 620 -5.51 18.39 23.15
CA ARG A 620 -6.67 17.66 22.61
C ARG A 620 -6.48 17.48 21.10
N PHE A 621 -6.80 16.29 20.60
CA PHE A 621 -7.07 16.06 19.17
C PHE A 621 -8.59 15.82 18.99
N PRO A 622 -9.19 16.16 17.84
CA PRO A 622 -8.60 16.75 16.63
C PRO A 622 -7.91 18.11 16.87
N HIS A 623 -6.78 18.37 16.22
CA HIS A 623 -6.07 19.66 16.32
C HIS A 623 -6.79 20.79 15.59
N PHE A 624 -7.58 20.44 14.57
CA PHE A 624 -8.42 21.38 13.82
C PHE A 624 -9.90 21.00 13.93
N ASP A 625 -10.77 21.99 14.12
CA ASP A 625 -12.23 21.83 14.32
C ASP A 625 -12.60 20.71 15.33
N PRO A 626 -12.13 20.78 16.60
CA PRO A 626 -12.34 19.72 17.59
C PRO A 626 -13.82 19.46 17.92
N GLU A 627 -14.68 20.45 17.67
CA GLU A 627 -16.13 20.36 17.86
C GLU A 627 -16.86 19.78 16.64
N LYS A 628 -16.12 19.45 15.58
CA LYS A 628 -16.63 18.81 14.35
C LYS A 628 -17.78 19.62 13.73
N THR A 629 -17.65 20.94 13.73
CA THR A 629 -18.67 21.85 13.18
C THR A 629 -18.75 21.75 11.66
N ARG A 630 -17.63 21.50 10.98
CA ARG A 630 -17.52 21.47 9.51
C ARG A 630 -18.12 20.22 8.89
N VAL A 631 -18.04 19.07 9.56
CA VAL A 631 -18.68 17.82 9.08
C VAL A 631 -20.20 17.81 9.30
N ARG A 632 -20.68 18.52 10.32
CA ARG A 632 -22.09 18.56 10.73
C ARG A 632 -22.95 19.54 9.93
N GLY A 633 -22.35 20.59 9.37
CA GLY A 633 -23.03 21.64 8.58
C GLY A 633 -23.74 21.18 7.30
#